data_AF-A0A7W1A497-F1
#
_entry.id   AF-A0A7W1A497-F1
#
_cell.length_a   1.000
_cell.length_b   1.000
_cell.length_c   1.000
_cell.angle_alpha   90.00
_cell.angle_beta   90.00
_cell.angle_gamma   90.00
#
_symmetry.space_group_name_H-M   'P 1'
#
loop_
_entity.id
_entity.type
_entity.pdbx_description
1 polymer ?
#
loop_
_entity_poly.entity_id
_entity_poly.type
_entity_poly.pdbx_seq_one_letter_code
_entity_poly.pdbx_strand_id
1 'polypeptide(L)'
;MKLQPGDFRAARSVHYGRANAALDSAIKSDPAFALAMEKMIPGVTRAVGAAGGRANPPGHSWHHGLEPGVMQLVPTRQHRGSQWQHLFHPGGKGGYATWGKPP
;
A
#
# COMPACT_ATOMS: atom_id res chain seq x y z
N MET A 1 -5.84 2.63 0.01
CA MET A 1 -6.34 1.95 -1.22
C MET A 1 -7.13 0.72 -0.82
N LYS A 2 -8.18 0.35 -1.55
CA LYS A 2 -9.02 -0.81 -1.21
C LYS A 2 -8.99 -1.84 -2.33
N LEU A 3 -8.64 -3.08 -2.00
CA LEU A 3 -8.62 -4.22 -2.91
C LEU A 3 -10.04 -4.72 -3.18
N GLN A 4 -10.22 -5.36 -4.33
CA GLN A 4 -11.46 -6.08 -4.62
C GLN A 4 -11.52 -7.37 -3.81
N PRO A 5 -12.71 -7.80 -3.34
CA PRO A 5 -12.84 -9.04 -2.55
C PRO A 5 -12.22 -10.27 -3.22
N GLY A 6 -12.31 -10.37 -4.55
CA GLY A 6 -11.71 -11.46 -5.33
C GLY A 6 -10.18 -11.51 -5.27
N ASP A 7 -9.52 -10.40 -4.97
CA ASP A 7 -8.06 -10.36 -4.83
C ASP A 7 -7.60 -10.80 -3.43
N PHE A 8 -8.46 -10.91 -2.40
CA PHE A 8 -8.02 -11.09 -1.00
C PHE A 8 -7.16 -12.34 -0.76
N ARG A 9 -7.33 -13.37 -1.59
CA ARG A 9 -6.58 -14.63 -1.51
C ARG A 9 -5.35 -14.66 -2.42
N ALA A 10 -5.02 -13.55 -3.07
CA ALA A 10 -3.89 -13.47 -3.97
C ALA A 10 -2.56 -13.29 -3.21
N ALA A 11 -1.45 -13.48 -3.93
CA ALA A 11 -0.12 -13.24 -3.39
C ALA A 11 0.06 -11.75 -2.99
N ARG A 12 0.94 -11.47 -2.01
CA ARG A 12 1.28 -10.09 -1.61
C ARG A 12 1.70 -9.20 -2.78
N SER A 13 2.44 -9.76 -3.74
CA SER A 13 2.85 -9.05 -4.95
C SER A 13 1.66 -8.56 -5.78
N VAL A 14 0.57 -9.33 -5.84
CA VAL A 14 -0.68 -8.93 -6.48
C VAL A 14 -1.33 -7.80 -5.69
N HIS A 15 -1.47 -7.94 -4.37
CA HIS A 15 -2.00 -6.89 -3.51
C HIS A 15 -1.26 -5.56 -3.69
N TYR A 16 0.07 -5.58 -3.73
CA TYR A 16 0.89 -4.38 -3.93
C TYR A 16 0.70 -3.79 -5.33
N GLY A 17 0.65 -4.62 -6.37
CA GLY A 17 0.39 -4.16 -7.73
C GLY A 17 -1.00 -3.52 -7.88
N ARG A 18 -2.03 -4.11 -7.27
CA ARG A 18 -3.39 -3.54 -7.23
C ARG A 18 -3.43 -2.20 -6.49
N ALA A 19 -2.75 -2.11 -5.34
CA ALA A 19 -2.67 -0.87 -4.58
C ALA A 19 -1.90 0.23 -5.32
N ASN A 20 -0.80 -0.10 -6.02
CA ASN A 20 -0.09 0.83 -6.89
C ASN A 20 -0.96 1.33 -8.03
N ALA A 21 -1.66 0.44 -8.73
CA ALA A 21 -2.56 0.81 -9.83
C ALA A 21 -3.72 1.71 -9.36
N ALA A 22 -4.27 1.43 -8.17
CA ALA A 22 -5.29 2.27 -7.56
C ALA A 22 -4.75 3.67 -7.20
N LEU A 23 -3.54 3.75 -6.64
CA LEU A 23 -2.89 5.03 -6.33
C LEU A 23 -2.56 5.83 -7.59
N ASP A 24 -2.04 5.17 -8.62
CA ASP A 24 -1.76 5.78 -9.93
C ASP A 24 -3.04 6.36 -10.56
N SER A 25 -4.13 5.59 -10.54
CA SER A 25 -5.43 6.05 -11.05
C SER A 25 -5.93 7.28 -10.29
N ALA A 26 -5.82 7.28 -8.95
CA ALA A 26 -6.22 8.41 -8.11
C ALA A 26 -5.37 9.68 -8.37
N ILE A 27 -4.05 9.52 -8.52
CA ILE A 27 -3.13 10.61 -8.87
C ILE A 27 -3.47 11.20 -10.24
N LYS A 28 -3.78 10.35 -11.24
CA LYS A 28 -4.14 10.80 -12.59
C LYS A 28 -5.49 11.51 -12.65
N SER A 29 -6.43 11.14 -11.78
CA SER A 29 -7.77 11.74 -11.76
C SER A 29 -7.84 13.09 -11.02
N ASP A 30 -6.87 13.39 -10.15
CA ASP A 30 -6.91 14.59 -9.29
C ASP A 30 -5.52 15.25 -9.20
N PRO A 31 -5.29 16.36 -9.92
CA PRO A 31 -4.03 17.09 -9.89
C PRO A 31 -3.66 17.68 -8.52
N ALA A 32 -4.65 18.07 -7.71
CA ALA A 32 -4.39 18.61 -6.38
C ALA A 32 -3.93 17.50 -5.43
N PHE A 33 -4.55 16.33 -5.51
CA PHE A 33 -4.11 15.13 -4.81
C PHE A 33 -2.71 14.69 -5.27
N ALA A 34 -2.42 14.71 -6.57
CA ALA A 34 -1.10 14.42 -7.11
C ALA A 34 -0.02 15.32 -6.50
N LEU A 35 -0.25 16.64 -6.47
CA LEU A 35 0.67 17.61 -5.86
C LEU A 35 0.88 17.34 -4.37
N ALA A 36 -0.21 17.07 -3.63
CA ALA A 36 -0.13 16.76 -2.21
C ALA A 36 0.68 15.48 -1.95
N MET A 37 0.45 14.43 -2.74
CA MET A 37 1.17 13.16 -2.63
C MET A 37 2.66 13.32 -2.95
N GLU A 38 3.01 14.06 -4.00
CA GLU A 38 4.41 14.31 -4.38
C GLU A 38 5.16 15.12 -3.31
N LYS A 39 4.47 16.06 -2.65
CA LYS A 39 5.03 16.81 -1.52
C LYS A 39 5.30 15.92 -0.30
N MET A 40 4.41 14.96 -0.02
CA MET A 40 4.57 14.04 1.12
C MET A 40 5.58 12.93 0.82
N ILE A 41 5.59 12.42 -0.41
CA ILE A 41 6.42 11.30 -0.86
C ILE A 41 7.02 11.67 -2.21
N PRO A 42 8.17 12.38 -2.21
CA PRO A 42 8.84 12.75 -3.46
C PRO A 42 9.15 11.52 -4.33
N GLY A 43 8.76 11.55 -5.59
CA GLY A 43 8.88 10.49 -6.57
C GLY A 43 7.71 9.49 -6.61
N VAL A 44 6.65 9.68 -5.81
CA VAL A 44 5.50 8.75 -5.76
C VAL A 44 4.82 8.61 -7.10
N THR A 45 4.57 9.71 -7.82
CA THR A 45 3.87 9.70 -9.11
C THR A 45 4.62 8.85 -10.13
N ARG A 46 5.93 9.03 -10.22
CA ARG A 46 6.80 8.24 -11.11
C ARG A 46 6.85 6.77 -10.71
N ALA A 47 6.90 6.47 -9.41
CA ALA A 47 7.03 5.10 -8.91
C ALA A 47 5.79 4.26 -9.22
N VAL A 48 4.58 4.80 -8.99
CA VAL A 48 3.34 4.04 -9.20
C VAL A 48 2.89 4.03 -10.67
N GLY A 49 3.24 5.08 -11.44
CA GLY A 49 2.89 5.22 -12.86
C GLY A 49 3.80 4.51 -13.85
N ALA A 50 4.91 3.90 -13.41
CA ALA A 50 5.79 3.12 -14.27
C ALA A 50 5.04 1.92 -14.90
N ALA A 51 5.29 1.67 -16.20
CA ALA A 51 4.63 0.61 -16.95
C ALA A 51 4.67 -0.74 -16.19
N GLY A 52 3.51 -1.35 -15.98
CA GLY A 52 3.36 -2.59 -15.21
C GLY A 52 3.13 -2.42 -13.70
N GLY A 53 3.09 -1.19 -13.17
CA GLY A 53 2.59 -0.87 -11.82
C GLY A 53 3.43 -1.35 -10.64
N ARG A 54 4.76 -1.48 -10.78
CA ARG A 54 5.57 -2.34 -9.90
C ARG A 54 6.78 -1.71 -9.23
N ALA A 55 6.63 -0.50 -8.69
CA ALA A 55 7.52 -0.06 -7.61
C ALA A 55 6.72 0.52 -6.46
N ASN A 56 6.98 0.05 -5.25
CA ASN A 56 6.57 0.82 -4.08
C ASN A 56 7.30 2.16 -4.12
N PRO A 57 6.64 3.26 -3.76
CA PRO A 57 7.29 4.57 -3.65
C PRO A 57 8.55 4.50 -2.77
N PRO A 58 9.59 5.29 -3.07
CA PRO A 58 10.85 5.26 -2.33
C PRO A 58 10.63 5.38 -0.81
N GLY A 59 11.27 4.51 -0.03
CA GLY A 59 11.15 4.51 1.43
C GLY A 59 9.80 4.07 1.99
N HIS A 60 8.85 3.66 1.15
CA HIS A 60 7.50 3.26 1.56
C HIS A 60 7.19 1.81 1.20
N SER A 61 6.21 1.24 1.89
CA SER A 61 5.70 -0.10 1.66
C SER A 61 4.20 -0.14 1.88
N TRP A 62 3.53 -1.07 1.21
CA TRP A 62 2.13 -1.33 1.49
C TRP A 62 1.98 -2.19 2.74
N HIS A 63 1.19 -1.67 3.68
CA HIS A 63 0.73 -2.36 4.88
C HIS A 63 -0.72 -2.83 4.66
N HIS A 64 -0.99 -4.09 5.01
CA HIS A 64 -2.34 -4.64 5.06
C HIS A 64 -3.02 -4.15 6.34
N GLY A 65 -3.96 -3.21 6.22
CA GLY A 65 -4.71 -2.64 7.34
C GLY A 65 -5.69 -3.62 7.96
N LEU A 66 -6.26 -3.26 9.12
CA LEU A 66 -7.16 -4.15 9.87
C LEU A 66 -8.49 -4.41 9.13
N GLU A 67 -9.02 -3.41 8.43
CA GLU A 67 -10.22 -3.58 7.60
C GLU A 67 -9.90 -4.42 6.35
N PRO A 68 -10.73 -5.41 6.00
CA PRO A 68 -10.53 -6.25 4.82
C PRO A 68 -10.33 -5.46 3.52
N GLY A 69 -9.27 -5.82 2.80
CA GLY A 69 -8.90 -5.20 1.52
C GLY A 69 -8.21 -3.85 1.65
N VAL A 70 -8.12 -3.24 2.83
CA VAL A 70 -7.47 -1.95 2.99
C VAL A 70 -5.94 -2.10 2.94
N MET A 71 -5.34 -1.44 1.96
CA MET A 71 -3.90 -1.29 1.79
C MET A 71 -3.51 0.15 2.12
N GLN A 72 -2.59 0.32 3.06
CA GLN A 72 -2.08 1.62 3.53
C GLN A 72 -0.64 1.78 3.06
N LEU A 73 -0.32 2.92 2.44
CA LEU A 73 1.06 3.23 2.08
C LEU A 73 1.74 3.86 3.30
N VAL A 74 2.78 3.21 3.83
CA VAL A 74 3.42 3.63 5.09
C VAL A 74 4.94 3.66 4.94
N PRO A 75 5.66 4.51 5.69
CA PRO A 75 7.13 4.48 5.72
C PRO A 75 7.65 3.10 6.12
N THR A 76 8.52 2.52 5.29
CA THR A 76 9.07 1.16 5.49
C THR A 76 9.77 1.03 6.84
N ARG A 77 10.47 2.09 7.27
CA ARG A 77 11.17 2.13 8.57
C ARG A 77 10.22 2.03 9.76
N GLN A 78 9.01 2.59 9.67
CA GLN A 78 8.02 2.50 10.74
C GLN A 78 7.35 1.12 10.75
N HIS A 79 7.12 0.55 9.56
CA HIS A 79 6.45 -0.74 9.39
C HIS A 79 7.33 -1.95 9.78
N ARG A 80 8.66 -1.88 9.57
CA ARG A 80 9.58 -3.00 9.85
C ARG A 80 10.39 -2.79 11.13
N GLY A 81 10.04 -3.53 12.19
CA GLY A 81 10.90 -3.72 13.36
C GLY A 81 11.24 -2.46 14.15
N SER A 82 10.36 -1.46 14.13
CA SER A 82 10.53 -0.23 14.90
C SER A 82 9.61 -0.20 16.12
N GLN A 83 9.82 0.77 17.01
CA GLN A 83 8.91 1.05 18.12
C GLN A 83 7.46 1.30 17.67
N TRP A 84 7.22 1.63 16.41
CA TRP A 84 5.88 1.87 15.84
C TRP A 84 5.21 0.62 15.30
N GLN A 85 5.92 -0.51 15.20
CA GLN A 85 5.40 -1.74 14.59
C GLN A 85 4.09 -2.21 15.24
N HIS A 86 3.96 -2.07 16.56
CA HIS A 86 2.76 -2.47 17.30
C HIS A 86 1.51 -1.66 16.92
N LEU A 87 1.66 -0.43 16.42
CA LEU A 87 0.54 0.39 15.92
C LEU A 87 -0.01 -0.16 14.61
N PHE A 88 0.85 -0.75 13.77
CA PHE A 88 0.45 -1.40 12.52
C PHE A 88 0.00 -2.85 12.74
N HIS A 89 0.52 -3.50 13.77
CA HIS A 89 0.30 -4.91 14.06
C HIS A 89 -0.15 -5.13 15.51
N PRO A 90 -1.34 -4.65 15.90
CA PRO A 90 -1.86 -4.89 17.25
C PRO A 90 -2.01 -6.40 17.48
N GLY A 91 -1.49 -6.89 18.62
CA GLY A 91 -1.44 -8.33 18.91
C GLY A 91 -0.50 -9.13 17.99
N GLY A 92 0.46 -8.47 17.32
CA GLY A 92 1.45 -9.11 16.46
C GLY A 92 0.92 -9.54 15.09
N LYS A 93 -0.32 -9.19 14.75
CA LYS A 93 -0.98 -9.55 13.48
C LYS A 93 -1.42 -8.29 12.76
N GLY A 94 -1.15 -8.23 11.45
CA GLY A 94 -1.74 -7.22 10.55
C GLY A 94 -2.81 -7.85 9.65
N GLY A 95 -3.40 -7.03 8.78
CA GLY A 95 -4.44 -7.43 7.83
C GLY A 95 -4.09 -8.64 6.96
N TYR A 96 -2.80 -8.84 6.65
CA TYR A 96 -2.37 -10.00 5.89
C TYR A 96 -2.69 -11.30 6.62
N ALA A 97 -2.47 -11.36 7.94
CA ALA A 97 -2.73 -12.57 8.71
C ALA A 97 -4.22 -12.82 8.96
N THR A 98 -5.07 -11.79 8.84
CA THR A 98 -6.50 -11.88 9.12
C THR A 98 -7.35 -12.10 7.88
N TRP A 99 -7.04 -11.42 6.77
CA TRP A 99 -7.84 -11.48 5.54
C TRP A 99 -7.01 -11.64 4.26
N GLY A 100 -5.73 -11.31 4.26
CA GLY A 100 -4.91 -11.27 3.05
C GLY A 100 -4.08 -12.52 2.76
N LYS A 101 -4.12 -13.55 3.62
CA LYS A 101 -3.28 -14.74 3.48
C LYS A 101 -3.98 -15.75 2.55
N PRO A 102 -3.33 -16.21 1.47
CA PRO A 102 -3.80 -17.38 0.72
C PRO A 102 -3.86 -18.63 1.63
N PRO A 103 -4.71 -19.62 1.32
CA PRO A 103 -4.74 -20.89 2.05
C PRO A 103 -3.37 -21.58 2.08
#